data_AF-A0A9E3JXJ9-F1
#
_entry.id   AF-A0A9E3JXJ9-F1
#
_cell.length_a   1.000
_cell.length_b   1.000
_cell.length_c   1.000
_cell.angle_alpha   90.00
_cell.angle_beta   90.00
_cell.angle_gamma   90.00
#
_symmetry.space_group_name_H-M   'P 1'
#
loop_
_entity.id
_entity.type
_entity.pdbx_description
1 polymer ?
#
loop_
_entity_poly.entity_id
_entity_poly.type
_entity_poly.pdbx_seq_one_letter_code
_entity_poly.pdbx_strand_id
1 'polypeptide(L)'
;MLKWKTVVPACAALGLVGVLVLPAWRTVPVGAPAPVSSAVQAGHAGDYAAATGPAWLSDLGSPPSPSPAAAPAEPLVQRIERLAASGDPRDAWRAWWLLHACVVFERTGRLPERDGTDASGESIVDPATACATVNGRMKMARIDHLERAARAGVDGALAELVEEGPFGDPTALTTRPDDPLVKEWKARVNGMLNTQAEQGYWASLYQVFTGFWFGHPAIAADRQSALAYGMALRDIMVKLDGVSEQEAIPFNGPFLDEIGTGLTPDQKAQAQVRADAIVARAADQRGRNASAIAKPVSIEEKK
;
A
#
# COMPACT_ATOMS: atom_id res chain seq x y z
N MET A 1 69.69 6.27 17.36
CA MET A 1 69.05 7.46 17.98
C MET A 1 68.12 8.10 16.95
N LEU A 2 66.85 7.68 16.93
CA LEU A 2 65.84 8.19 15.99
C LEU A 2 65.10 9.38 16.64
N LYS A 3 65.16 10.55 16.00
CA LYS A 3 64.39 11.74 16.38
C LYS A 3 63.00 11.68 15.76
N TRP A 4 61.96 11.57 16.60
CA TRP A 4 60.57 11.79 16.19
C TRP A 4 60.28 13.29 16.11
N LYS A 5 59.72 13.73 14.97
CA LYS A 5 59.10 15.04 14.81
C LYS A 5 57.59 14.86 14.97
N THR A 6 57.04 15.38 16.07
CA THR A 6 55.60 15.57 16.28
C THR A 6 55.12 16.72 15.41
N VAL A 7 54.19 16.41 14.49
CA VAL A 7 53.41 17.42 13.75
C VAL A 7 52.03 17.46 14.39
N VAL A 8 51.67 18.62 14.93
CA VAL A 8 50.33 18.93 15.44
C VAL A 8 49.52 19.50 14.27
N PRO A 9 48.36 18.92 13.88
CA PRO A 9 47.46 19.58 12.96
C PRO A 9 46.49 20.49 13.73
N ALA A 10 46.37 21.70 13.20
CA ALA A 10 45.54 22.79 13.69
C ALA A 10 44.04 22.45 13.65
N CYS A 11 43.33 22.81 14.72
CA CYS A 11 41.88 22.80 14.78
C CYS A 11 41.29 23.84 13.82
N ALA A 12 40.61 23.39 12.77
CA ALA A 12 39.71 24.23 11.98
C ALA A 12 38.34 24.23 12.68
N ALA A 13 37.98 25.37 13.27
CA ALA A 13 36.63 25.65 13.73
C ALA A 13 35.73 25.91 12.51
N LEU A 14 34.88 24.95 12.16
CA LEU A 14 33.78 25.16 11.22
C LEU A 14 32.52 25.57 12.01
N GLY A 15 32.09 26.81 11.78
CA GLY A 15 30.84 27.34 12.30
C GLY A 15 29.65 26.61 11.70
N LEU A 16 28.80 26.07 12.57
CA LEU A 16 27.51 25.48 12.23
C LEU A 16 26.49 26.62 12.06
N VAL A 17 26.12 26.91 10.81
CA VAL A 17 24.90 27.69 10.51
C VAL A 17 23.75 26.70 10.41
N GLY A 18 22.98 26.58 11.49
CA GLY A 18 21.74 25.81 11.50
C GLY A 18 20.63 26.59 10.79
N VAL A 19 20.29 26.18 9.56
CA VAL A 19 19.08 26.64 8.89
C VAL A 19 17.93 25.74 9.33
N LEU A 20 17.10 26.25 10.23
CA LEU A 20 15.82 25.65 10.62
C LEU A 20 14.82 25.84 9.48
N VAL A 21 14.60 24.79 8.68
CA VAL A 21 13.47 24.70 7.76
C VAL A 21 12.30 24.11 8.54
N LEU A 22 11.37 24.96 8.98
CA LEU A 22 10.09 24.51 9.52
C LEU A 22 9.15 24.17 8.35
N PRO A 23 8.57 22.96 8.28
CA PRO A 23 7.53 22.66 7.31
C PRO A 23 6.26 23.43 7.68
N ALA A 24 5.84 24.35 6.80
CA ALA A 24 4.56 25.04 6.90
C ALA A 24 3.44 24.11 6.41
N TRP A 25 2.82 23.38 7.33
CA TRP A 25 1.60 22.62 7.05
C TRP A 25 0.46 23.63 6.84
N ARG A 26 -0.03 23.73 5.61
CA ARG A 26 -1.22 24.53 5.28
C ARG A 26 -2.46 23.85 5.85
N THR A 27 -3.09 24.48 6.83
CA THR A 27 -4.43 24.10 7.29
C THR A 27 -5.46 24.50 6.22
N VAL A 28 -6.14 23.51 5.65
CA VAL A 28 -7.31 23.73 4.78
C VAL A 28 -8.50 24.13 5.67
N PRO A 29 -9.20 25.25 5.42
CA PRO A 29 -10.39 25.60 6.18
C PRO A 29 -11.55 24.66 5.84
N VAL A 30 -12.14 24.05 6.86
CA VAL A 30 -13.37 23.26 6.79
C VAL A 30 -14.53 24.20 6.49
N GLY A 31 -15.14 24.07 5.31
CA GLY A 31 -16.38 24.76 4.95
C GLY A 31 -17.55 24.18 5.74
N ALA A 32 -18.31 25.05 6.42
CA ALA A 32 -19.51 24.68 7.16
C ALA A 32 -20.64 24.25 6.21
N PRO A 33 -21.43 23.20 6.55
CA PRO A 33 -22.59 22.81 5.76
C PRO A 33 -23.77 23.77 6.02
N ALA A 34 -24.47 24.12 4.93
CA ALA A 34 -25.69 24.93 4.96
C ALA A 34 -26.87 24.17 5.60
N PRO A 35 -27.79 24.85 6.31
CA PRO A 35 -28.97 24.21 6.87
C PRO A 35 -30.05 23.97 5.81
N VAL A 36 -30.53 22.74 5.72
CA VAL A 36 -31.76 22.40 4.99
C VAL A 36 -32.98 22.63 5.89
N SER A 37 -33.80 23.61 5.52
CA SER A 37 -35.15 23.80 6.05
C SER A 37 -36.05 22.68 5.55
N SER A 38 -36.79 22.05 6.46
CA SER A 38 -37.98 21.27 6.11
C SER A 38 -39.13 21.74 7.00
N ALA A 39 -40.05 22.49 6.39
CA ALA A 39 -41.30 22.88 7.00
C ALA A 39 -42.28 21.69 6.93
N VAL A 40 -42.76 21.28 8.10
CA VAL A 40 -43.90 20.36 8.27
C VAL A 40 -45.17 21.17 8.05
N GLN A 41 -46.02 20.76 7.10
CA GLN A 41 -47.40 21.21 7.03
C GLN A 41 -48.33 20.02 7.28
N ALA A 42 -49.12 20.15 8.34
CA ALA A 42 -50.19 19.24 8.71
C ALA A 42 -51.54 19.84 8.33
N GLY A 43 -52.44 18.97 7.88
CA GLY A 43 -53.90 19.13 7.96
C GLY A 43 -54.58 19.52 6.65
N HIS A 44 -55.52 18.69 6.19
CA HIS A 44 -56.94 18.86 6.54
C HIS A 44 -57.74 17.61 6.15
N ALA A 45 -58.70 17.27 7.02
CA ALA A 45 -59.69 16.22 6.83
C ALA A 45 -60.77 16.64 5.82
N GLY A 46 -61.33 15.66 5.12
CA GLY A 46 -62.53 15.80 4.30
C GLY A 46 -63.22 14.45 4.16
N ASP A 47 -64.32 14.27 4.88
CA ASP A 47 -65.30 13.20 4.72
C ASP A 47 -65.98 13.32 3.35
N TYR A 48 -65.90 12.29 2.50
CA TYR A 48 -66.89 12.04 1.45
C TYR A 48 -67.08 10.54 1.18
N ALA A 49 -68.31 10.11 1.47
CA ALA A 49 -69.19 9.25 0.69
C ALA A 49 -68.65 7.97 0.02
N ALA A 50 -69.30 6.87 0.37
CA ALA A 50 -69.25 5.58 -0.28
C ALA A 50 -69.48 5.66 -1.80
N ALA A 51 -68.48 5.22 -2.56
CA ALA A 51 -68.63 4.79 -3.95
C ALA A 51 -67.87 3.48 -4.12
N THR A 52 -68.58 2.43 -4.53
CA THR A 52 -68.01 1.15 -4.98
C THR A 52 -67.07 1.39 -6.15
N GLY A 53 -65.77 1.47 -5.84
CA GLY A 53 -64.69 1.62 -6.81
C GLY A 53 -64.29 0.28 -7.44
N PRO A 54 -63.73 0.30 -8.65
CA PRO A 54 -63.31 -0.89 -9.38
C PRO A 54 -62.17 -1.64 -8.68
N ALA A 55 -62.19 -2.98 -8.78
CA ALA A 55 -61.37 -3.93 -8.01
C ALA A 55 -59.83 -3.77 -8.12
N TRP A 56 -59.32 -2.91 -9.00
CA TRP A 56 -57.89 -2.70 -9.21
C TRP A 56 -57.23 -1.75 -8.18
N LEU A 57 -58.01 -1.10 -7.31
CA LEU A 57 -57.47 -0.29 -6.20
C LEU A 57 -57.13 -1.10 -4.93
N SER A 58 -57.37 -2.42 -4.93
CA SER A 58 -57.11 -3.28 -3.76
C SER A 58 -55.62 -3.50 -3.48
N ASP A 59 -54.73 -3.16 -4.41
CA ASP A 59 -53.27 -3.33 -4.27
C ASP A 59 -52.56 -2.15 -3.59
N LEU A 60 -53.25 -1.04 -3.32
CA LEU A 60 -52.65 0.14 -2.67
C LEU A 60 -52.73 0.13 -1.13
N GLY A 61 -53.33 -0.92 -0.55
CA GLY A 61 -53.51 -1.08 0.89
C GLY A 61 -52.62 -2.15 1.54
N SER A 62 -51.78 -2.84 0.77
CA SER A 62 -50.83 -3.80 1.33
C SER A 62 -49.70 -3.02 2.01
N PRO A 63 -49.49 -3.14 3.34
CA PRO A 63 -48.26 -2.65 3.94
C PRO A 63 -47.09 -3.28 3.17
N PRO A 64 -46.04 -2.53 2.83
CA PRO A 64 -44.89 -3.09 2.13
C PRO A 64 -44.45 -4.32 2.92
N SER A 65 -44.47 -5.49 2.27
CA SER A 65 -43.92 -6.71 2.83
C SER A 65 -42.56 -6.35 3.42
N PRO A 66 -42.28 -6.67 4.70
CA PRO A 66 -41.00 -6.34 5.30
C PRO A 66 -39.92 -6.91 4.40
N SER A 67 -39.07 -6.02 3.89
CA SER A 67 -37.92 -6.40 3.07
C SER A 67 -37.19 -7.51 3.84
N PRO A 68 -36.89 -8.66 3.23
CA PRO A 68 -36.22 -9.74 3.92
C PRO A 68 -34.98 -9.17 4.60
N ALA A 69 -34.92 -9.29 5.92
CA ALA A 69 -33.81 -8.80 6.70
C ALA A 69 -32.51 -9.31 6.05
N ALA A 70 -31.62 -8.40 5.68
CA ALA A 70 -30.33 -8.75 5.12
C ALA A 70 -29.68 -9.80 6.05
N ALA A 71 -29.19 -10.90 5.48
CA ALA A 71 -28.50 -11.92 6.26
C ALA A 71 -27.41 -11.24 7.12
N PRO A 72 -27.25 -11.66 8.40
CA PRO A 72 -26.27 -11.04 9.27
C PRO A 72 -24.88 -11.13 8.62
N ALA A 73 -24.17 -10.01 8.58
CA ALA A 73 -22.82 -9.97 8.04
C ALA A 73 -21.92 -10.96 8.80
N GLU A 74 -21.08 -11.69 8.06
CA GLU A 74 -20.08 -12.60 8.64
C GLU A 74 -19.23 -11.84 9.69
N PRO A 75 -19.13 -12.34 10.94
CA PRO A 75 -18.28 -11.74 11.97
C PRO A 75 -16.83 -11.62 11.51
N LEU A 76 -16.17 -10.51 11.87
CA LEU A 76 -14.81 -10.21 11.41
C LEU A 76 -13.80 -11.32 11.70
N VAL A 77 -13.85 -11.92 12.90
CA VAL A 77 -12.96 -13.04 13.28
C VAL A 77 -13.15 -14.24 12.36
N GLN A 78 -14.39 -14.64 12.09
CA GLN A 78 -14.68 -15.78 11.20
C GLN A 78 -14.18 -15.52 9.79
N ARG A 79 -14.35 -14.28 9.30
CA ARG A 79 -13.82 -13.85 8.01
C ARG A 79 -12.30 -13.98 7.95
N ILE A 80 -11.59 -13.45 8.95
CA ILE A 80 -10.12 -13.51 9.02
C ILE A 80 -9.65 -14.97 9.06
N GLU A 81 -10.29 -15.82 9.87
CA GLU A 81 -9.95 -17.25 9.98
C GLU A 81 -10.16 -17.98 8.64
N ARG A 82 -11.28 -17.72 7.96
CA ARG A 82 -11.56 -18.27 6.63
C ARG A 82 -10.51 -17.85 5.60
N LEU A 83 -10.15 -16.57 5.56
CA LEU A 83 -9.10 -16.04 4.68
C LEU A 83 -7.73 -16.66 5.01
N ALA A 84 -7.37 -16.73 6.29
CA ALA A 84 -6.11 -17.29 6.73
C ALA A 84 -5.96 -18.79 6.41
N ALA A 85 -7.09 -19.51 6.35
CA ALA A 85 -7.18 -20.95 6.09
C ALA A 85 -7.27 -21.32 4.59
N SER A 86 -7.56 -20.39 3.69
CA SER A 86 -7.80 -20.71 2.27
C SER A 86 -6.54 -21.19 1.52
N GLY A 87 -5.35 -20.82 2.01
CA GLY A 87 -4.09 -21.10 1.34
C GLY A 87 -3.78 -20.18 0.16
N ASP A 88 -4.72 -19.31 -0.26
CA ASP A 88 -4.50 -18.31 -1.29
C ASP A 88 -3.64 -17.15 -0.70
N PRO A 89 -2.47 -16.82 -1.29
CA PRO A 89 -1.67 -15.69 -0.85
C PRO A 89 -2.41 -14.35 -0.87
N ARG A 90 -3.38 -14.15 -1.78
CA ARG A 90 -4.20 -12.94 -1.82
C ARG A 90 -5.15 -12.84 -0.64
N ASP A 91 -5.64 -13.98 -0.15
CA ASP A 91 -6.45 -14.01 1.07
C ASP A 91 -5.58 -13.80 2.31
N ALA A 92 -4.34 -14.28 2.33
CA ALA A 92 -3.39 -13.93 3.38
C ALA A 92 -3.15 -12.40 3.43
N TRP A 93 -3.00 -11.75 2.29
CA TRP A 93 -2.92 -10.29 2.21
C TRP A 93 -4.17 -9.58 2.76
N ARG A 94 -5.37 -10.06 2.39
CA ARG A 94 -6.64 -9.54 2.92
C ARG A 94 -6.74 -9.73 4.44
N ALA A 95 -6.36 -10.90 4.95
CA ALA A 95 -6.33 -11.18 6.38
C ALA A 95 -5.38 -10.24 7.13
N TRP A 96 -4.18 -9.99 6.59
CA TRP A 96 -3.26 -8.97 7.13
C TRP A 96 -3.94 -7.60 7.18
N TRP A 97 -4.55 -7.14 6.08
CA TRP A 97 -5.17 -5.81 6.03
C TRP A 97 -6.25 -5.63 7.10
N LEU A 98 -7.15 -6.62 7.25
CA LEU A 98 -8.22 -6.55 8.26
C LEU A 98 -7.64 -6.45 9.68
N LEU A 99 -6.58 -7.20 9.97
CA LEU A 99 -5.90 -7.15 11.27
C LEU A 99 -5.15 -5.82 11.47
N HIS A 100 -4.43 -5.36 10.45
CA HIS A 100 -3.71 -4.09 10.45
C HIS A 100 -4.68 -2.92 10.66
N ALA A 101 -5.81 -2.91 9.95
CA ALA A 101 -6.85 -1.90 10.09
C ALA A 101 -7.39 -1.83 11.53
N CYS A 102 -7.57 -2.95 12.21
CA CYS A 102 -7.93 -2.95 13.62
C CYS A 102 -6.83 -2.41 14.54
N VAL A 103 -5.55 -2.71 14.27
CA VAL A 103 -4.42 -2.14 15.04
C VAL A 103 -4.35 -0.62 14.87
N VAL A 104 -4.54 -0.12 13.65
CA VAL A 104 -4.57 1.34 13.37
C VAL A 104 -5.79 1.99 14.01
N PHE A 105 -6.97 1.37 13.91
CA PHE A 105 -8.20 1.88 14.50
C PHE A 105 -8.09 1.99 16.02
N GLU A 106 -7.53 1.00 16.71
CA GLU A 106 -7.35 1.06 18.17
C GLU A 106 -6.42 2.20 18.61
N ARG A 107 -5.47 2.59 17.76
CA ARG A 107 -4.53 3.69 18.05
C ARG A 107 -5.10 5.06 17.70
N THR A 108 -5.91 5.16 16.66
CA THR A 108 -6.28 6.45 16.04
C THR A 108 -7.78 6.76 16.06
N GLY A 109 -8.62 5.76 16.35
CA GLY A 109 -10.06 5.83 16.22
C GLY A 109 -10.56 5.88 14.77
N ARG A 110 -9.69 5.65 13.78
CA ARG A 110 -10.03 5.71 12.35
C ARG A 110 -9.46 4.50 11.62
N LEU A 111 -10.23 3.97 10.67
CA LEU A 111 -9.72 2.96 9.75
C LEU A 111 -8.73 3.61 8.77
N PRO A 112 -7.63 2.93 8.40
CA PRO A 112 -6.75 3.42 7.36
C PRO A 112 -7.50 3.51 6.03
N GLU A 113 -7.22 4.56 5.26
CA GLU A 113 -7.71 4.66 3.88
C GLU A 113 -7.10 3.52 3.06
N ARG A 114 -7.92 2.90 2.20
CA ARG A 114 -7.46 1.87 1.29
C ARG A 114 -7.42 2.46 -0.11
N ASP A 115 -6.23 2.55 -0.69
CA ASP A 115 -6.09 2.93 -2.09
C ASP A 115 -6.77 1.87 -2.98
N GLY A 116 -7.67 2.31 -3.87
CA GLY A 116 -8.61 1.45 -4.57
C GLY A 116 -7.96 0.52 -5.62
N THR A 117 -8.44 -0.73 -5.66
CA THR A 117 -8.70 -1.60 -6.85
C THR A 117 -9.06 -3.03 -6.45
N ASP A 118 -8.96 -3.41 -5.18
CA ASP A 118 -9.48 -4.69 -4.74
C ASP A 118 -11.02 -4.63 -4.70
N ALA A 119 -11.61 -5.25 -5.72
CA ALA A 119 -13.05 -5.45 -5.85
C ALA A 119 -13.70 -6.24 -4.68
N SER A 120 -12.94 -6.64 -3.65
CA SER A 120 -13.48 -7.23 -2.43
C SER A 120 -14.34 -6.24 -1.64
N GLY A 121 -14.08 -4.92 -1.69
CA GLY A 121 -14.92 -3.93 -1.01
C GLY A 121 -15.16 -4.24 0.48
N GLU A 122 -14.24 -4.96 1.12
CA GLU A 122 -14.41 -5.52 2.46
C GLU A 122 -14.18 -4.43 3.51
N SER A 123 -15.16 -3.55 3.63
CA SER A 123 -15.21 -2.55 4.69
C SER A 123 -15.52 -3.21 6.03
N ILE A 124 -14.86 -2.74 7.09
CA ILE A 124 -15.19 -3.09 8.47
C ILE A 124 -16.36 -2.18 8.88
N VAL A 125 -17.57 -2.73 8.82
CA VAL A 125 -18.78 -2.06 9.34
C VAL A 125 -18.73 -2.09 10.87
N ASP A 126 -19.00 -0.94 11.49
CA ASP A 126 -18.89 -0.74 12.95
C ASP A 126 -17.52 -1.22 13.51
N PRO A 127 -16.43 -0.50 13.19
CA PRO A 127 -15.07 -0.93 13.55
C PRO A 127 -14.86 -1.05 15.05
N ALA A 128 -15.59 -0.29 15.87
CA ALA A 128 -15.52 -0.39 17.32
C ALA A 128 -15.94 -1.78 17.80
N THR A 129 -17.11 -2.26 17.37
CA THR A 129 -17.61 -3.60 17.74
C THR A 129 -16.80 -4.69 17.05
N ALA A 130 -16.51 -4.54 15.75
CA ALA A 130 -15.83 -5.57 14.98
C ALA A 130 -14.39 -5.80 15.48
N CYS A 131 -13.60 -4.75 15.68
CA CYS A 131 -12.20 -4.90 16.11
C CYS A 131 -12.07 -5.34 17.56
N ALA A 132 -13.06 -5.08 18.43
CA ALA A 132 -13.09 -5.60 19.79
C ALA A 132 -13.14 -7.14 19.85
N THR A 133 -13.61 -7.80 18.77
CA THR A 133 -13.63 -9.27 18.68
C THR A 133 -12.25 -9.86 18.33
N VAL A 134 -11.34 -9.05 17.80
CA VAL A 134 -10.00 -9.50 17.38
C VAL A 134 -9.04 -9.46 18.56
N ASN A 135 -8.60 -10.63 19.00
CA ASN A 135 -7.69 -10.74 20.14
C ASN A 135 -6.22 -10.41 19.78
N GLY A 136 -5.39 -10.22 20.81
CA GLY A 136 -3.98 -9.86 20.65
C GLY A 136 -3.14 -10.89 19.87
N ARG A 137 -3.46 -12.20 19.97
CA ARG A 137 -2.75 -13.23 19.21
C ARG A 137 -2.98 -13.07 17.71
N MET A 138 -4.22 -12.81 17.30
CA MET A 138 -4.55 -12.57 15.89
C MET A 138 -3.83 -11.34 15.36
N LYS A 139 -3.80 -10.24 16.14
CA LYS A 139 -3.08 -9.01 15.75
C LYS A 139 -1.58 -9.22 15.58
N MET A 140 -0.98 -10.11 16.37
CA MET A 140 0.43 -10.47 16.21
C MET A 140 0.68 -11.37 14.99
N ALA A 141 -0.24 -12.28 14.67
CA ALA A 141 -0.15 -13.15 13.50
C ALA A 141 -0.28 -12.40 12.15
N ARG A 142 -0.65 -11.11 12.16
CA ARG A 142 -0.76 -10.30 10.94
C ARG A 142 0.52 -10.33 10.10
N ILE A 143 1.69 -10.28 10.76
CA ILE A 143 2.98 -10.25 10.06
C ILE A 143 3.25 -11.57 9.33
N ASP A 144 2.82 -12.70 9.88
CA ASP A 144 2.96 -13.99 9.20
C ASP A 144 2.10 -14.05 7.93
N HIS A 145 0.89 -13.48 7.97
CA HIS A 145 0.03 -13.39 6.78
C HIS A 145 0.64 -12.50 5.71
N LEU A 146 1.21 -11.36 6.12
CA LEU A 146 1.90 -10.43 5.25
C LEU A 146 3.13 -11.07 4.58
N GLU A 147 3.98 -11.74 5.38
CA GLU A 147 5.16 -12.42 4.85
C GLU A 147 4.79 -13.52 3.84
N ARG A 148 3.71 -14.28 4.08
CA ARG A 148 3.23 -15.28 3.11
C ARG A 148 2.80 -14.63 1.80
N ALA A 149 2.05 -13.54 1.85
CA ALA A 149 1.62 -12.80 0.66
C ALA A 149 2.83 -12.21 -0.10
N ALA A 150 3.77 -11.59 0.62
CA ALA A 150 4.97 -11.00 0.05
C ALA A 150 5.85 -12.04 -0.66
N ARG A 151 6.09 -13.21 -0.03
CA ARG A 151 6.86 -14.31 -0.65
C ARG A 151 6.21 -14.86 -1.91
N ALA A 152 4.88 -14.84 -1.98
CA ALA A 152 4.13 -15.27 -3.15
C ALA A 152 4.03 -14.20 -4.26
N GLY A 153 4.59 -13.01 -4.04
CA GLY A 153 4.55 -11.93 -5.04
C GLY A 153 3.18 -11.27 -5.19
N VAL A 154 2.37 -11.26 -4.12
CA VAL A 154 1.14 -10.43 -4.10
C VAL A 154 1.57 -8.97 -4.16
N ASP A 155 1.02 -8.24 -5.14
CA ASP A 155 1.37 -6.84 -5.37
C ASP A 155 1.09 -5.97 -4.13
N GLY A 156 1.99 -5.04 -3.84
CA GLY A 156 1.96 -4.22 -2.62
C GLY A 156 2.36 -4.93 -1.31
N ALA A 157 2.24 -6.26 -1.21
CA ALA A 157 2.48 -6.97 0.05
C ALA A 157 3.92 -6.84 0.57
N LEU A 158 4.90 -6.84 -0.34
CA LEU A 158 6.29 -6.66 0.07
C LEU A 158 6.59 -5.22 0.51
N ALA A 159 5.93 -4.22 -0.07
CA ALA A 159 6.10 -2.83 0.34
C ALA A 159 5.59 -2.63 1.78
N GLU A 160 4.39 -3.12 2.09
CA GLU A 160 3.86 -3.05 3.46
C GLU A 160 4.69 -3.87 4.45
N LEU A 161 5.29 -4.98 4.02
CA LEU A 161 6.22 -5.73 4.89
C LEU A 161 7.42 -4.87 5.27
N VAL A 162 7.95 -4.06 4.35
CA VAL A 162 9.05 -3.12 4.65
C VAL A 162 8.65 -2.10 5.71
N GLU A 163 7.44 -1.54 5.59
CA GLU A 163 6.91 -0.50 6.49
C GLU A 163 6.53 -1.04 7.87
N GLU A 164 6.01 -2.27 7.97
CA GLU A 164 5.73 -2.93 9.25
C GLU A 164 7.03 -3.26 10.02
N GLY A 165 8.15 -3.42 9.31
CA GLY A 165 9.44 -3.69 9.89
C GLY A 165 9.58 -5.06 10.57
N PRO A 166 10.71 -5.32 11.24
CA PRO A 166 10.98 -6.59 11.90
C PRO A 166 9.91 -6.92 12.94
N PHE A 167 9.19 -8.03 12.73
CA PHE A 167 8.17 -8.53 13.67
C PHE A 167 7.02 -7.53 13.97
N GLY A 168 6.76 -6.58 13.06
CA GLY A 168 5.75 -5.53 13.25
C GLY A 168 6.20 -4.37 14.14
N ASP A 169 7.52 -4.21 14.30
CA ASP A 169 8.17 -3.10 15.00
C ASP A 169 9.14 -2.38 14.03
N PRO A 170 8.71 -1.32 13.31
CA PRO A 170 9.57 -0.59 12.40
C PRO A 170 10.73 0.12 13.11
N THR A 171 10.56 0.45 14.39
CA THR A 171 11.60 1.13 15.17
C THR A 171 12.78 0.20 15.48
N ALA A 172 12.61 -1.12 15.35
CA ALA A 172 13.69 -2.09 15.54
C ALA A 172 14.90 -1.82 14.63
N LEU A 173 14.64 -1.31 13.43
CA LEU A 173 15.68 -1.02 12.43
C LEU A 173 16.63 0.10 12.86
N THR A 174 16.19 0.97 13.76
CA THR A 174 16.99 2.11 14.26
C THR A 174 17.43 1.93 15.71
N THR A 175 16.59 1.31 16.55
CA THR A 175 16.85 1.14 17.99
C THR A 175 17.72 -0.08 18.30
N ARG A 176 17.69 -1.12 17.46
CA ARG A 176 18.46 -2.35 17.63
C ARG A 176 18.97 -2.92 16.29
N PRO A 177 19.70 -2.11 15.50
CA PRO A 177 20.17 -2.51 14.17
C PRO A 177 21.14 -3.71 14.18
N ASP A 178 21.78 -3.97 15.32
CA ASP A 178 22.75 -5.05 15.47
C ASP A 178 22.16 -6.39 15.90
N ASP A 179 20.88 -6.43 16.29
CA ASP A 179 20.15 -7.64 16.63
C ASP A 179 20.21 -8.66 15.46
N PRO A 180 20.68 -9.90 15.68
CA PRO A 180 20.77 -10.91 14.63
C PRO A 180 19.45 -11.13 13.89
N LEU A 181 18.32 -11.06 14.59
CA LEU A 181 17.01 -11.27 13.99
C LEU A 181 16.59 -10.10 13.10
N VAL A 182 16.96 -8.87 13.47
CA VAL A 182 16.73 -7.67 12.64
C VAL A 182 17.59 -7.73 11.39
N LYS A 183 18.86 -8.16 11.51
CA LYS A 183 19.76 -8.37 10.36
C LYS A 183 19.24 -9.45 9.41
N GLU A 184 18.78 -10.57 9.94
CA GLU A 184 18.21 -11.66 9.14
C GLU A 184 16.94 -11.19 8.42
N TRP A 185 16.03 -10.52 9.12
CA TRP A 185 14.84 -9.94 8.52
C TRP A 185 15.19 -8.97 7.39
N LYS A 186 16.15 -8.06 7.62
CA LYS A 186 16.60 -7.09 6.61
C LYS A 186 17.17 -7.80 5.38
N ALA A 187 18.00 -8.82 5.58
CA ALA A 187 18.55 -9.60 4.48
C ALA A 187 17.46 -10.31 3.67
N ARG A 188 16.47 -10.93 4.33
CA ARG A 188 15.33 -11.58 3.65
C ARG A 188 14.51 -10.58 2.83
N VAL A 189 14.14 -9.45 3.42
CA VAL A 189 13.33 -8.42 2.76
C VAL A 189 14.06 -7.81 1.57
N ASN A 190 15.35 -7.48 1.68
CA ASN A 190 16.14 -7.00 0.54
C ASN A 190 16.29 -8.08 -0.54
N GLY A 191 16.42 -9.36 -0.17
CA GLY A 191 16.45 -10.46 -1.13
C GLY A 191 15.17 -10.57 -1.95
N MET A 192 14.01 -10.47 -1.28
CA MET A 192 12.69 -10.46 -1.93
C MET A 192 12.52 -9.21 -2.81
N LEU A 193 12.89 -8.03 -2.30
CA LEU A 193 12.77 -6.76 -3.02
C LEU A 193 13.60 -6.79 -4.30
N ASN A 194 14.87 -7.21 -4.20
CA ASN A 194 15.72 -7.33 -5.37
C ASN A 194 15.14 -8.30 -6.38
N THR A 195 14.64 -9.47 -5.94
CA THR A 195 14.06 -10.46 -6.87
C THR A 195 12.83 -9.92 -7.58
N GLN A 196 11.90 -9.28 -6.85
CA GLN A 196 10.70 -8.72 -7.47
C GLN A 196 11.01 -7.48 -8.32
N ALA A 197 11.91 -6.60 -7.88
CA ALA A 197 12.36 -5.45 -8.66
C ALA A 197 13.04 -5.91 -9.96
N GLU A 198 13.91 -6.92 -9.89
CA GLU A 198 14.49 -7.53 -11.08
C GLU A 198 13.41 -8.06 -12.02
N GLN A 199 12.35 -8.65 -11.50
CA GLN A 199 11.26 -9.18 -12.33
C GLN A 199 10.36 -8.09 -12.95
N GLY A 200 10.52 -6.82 -12.58
CA GLY A 200 9.74 -5.70 -13.13
C GLY A 200 8.48 -5.35 -12.32
N TYR A 201 8.36 -5.83 -11.08
CA TYR A 201 7.25 -5.44 -10.21
C TYR A 201 7.39 -3.98 -9.78
N TRP A 202 6.40 -3.16 -10.17
CA TRP A 202 6.41 -1.71 -9.97
C TRP A 202 6.58 -1.31 -8.50
N ALA A 203 5.77 -1.88 -7.59
CA ALA A 203 5.83 -1.54 -6.17
C ALA A 203 7.20 -1.81 -5.55
N SER A 204 7.83 -2.93 -5.92
CA SER A 204 9.16 -3.31 -5.43
C SER A 204 10.27 -2.44 -6.02
N LEU A 205 10.20 -2.11 -7.31
CA LEU A 205 11.11 -1.12 -7.93
C LEU A 205 11.02 0.23 -7.23
N TYR A 206 9.79 0.71 -7.03
CA TYR A 206 9.51 1.98 -6.37
C TYR A 206 10.05 1.97 -4.95
N GLN A 207 9.78 0.93 -4.16
CA GLN A 207 10.23 0.81 -2.76
C GLN A 207 11.77 0.82 -2.64
N VAL A 208 12.49 0.10 -3.51
CA VAL A 208 13.97 0.10 -3.43
C VAL A 208 14.53 1.47 -3.82
N PHE A 209 13.98 2.10 -4.86
CA PHE A 209 14.42 3.43 -5.29
C PHE A 209 14.16 4.49 -4.21
N THR A 210 12.92 4.61 -3.72
CA THR A 210 12.56 5.62 -2.73
C THR A 210 13.23 5.34 -1.39
N GLY A 211 13.37 4.07 -1.02
CA GLY A 211 14.07 3.69 0.19
C GLY A 211 15.56 4.01 0.14
N PHE A 212 16.23 3.86 -1.01
CA PHE A 212 17.59 4.39 -1.18
C PHE A 212 17.60 5.92 -1.06
N TRP A 213 16.70 6.60 -1.78
CA TRP A 213 16.67 8.05 -1.88
C TRP A 213 16.41 8.75 -0.54
N PHE A 214 15.43 8.27 0.21
CA PHE A 214 15.07 8.82 1.53
C PHE A 214 15.85 8.19 2.69
N GLY A 215 16.76 7.25 2.42
CA GLY A 215 17.58 6.60 3.44
C GLY A 215 16.79 5.69 4.38
N HIS A 216 15.80 4.96 3.85
CA HIS A 216 14.97 4.05 4.63
C HIS A 216 15.84 2.95 5.30
N PRO A 217 15.77 2.76 6.64
CA PRO A 217 16.66 1.87 7.37
C PRO A 217 16.63 0.40 6.92
N ALA A 218 15.51 -0.07 6.36
CA ALA A 218 15.40 -1.43 5.84
C ALA A 218 16.11 -1.63 4.49
N ILE A 219 16.32 -0.57 3.70
CA ILE A 219 16.79 -0.71 2.32
C ILE A 219 18.32 -0.64 2.26
N ALA A 220 18.91 -1.45 1.39
CA ALA A 220 20.35 -1.41 1.14
C ALA A 220 20.75 -0.11 0.42
N ALA A 221 21.78 0.56 0.92
CA ALA A 221 22.33 1.78 0.32
C ALA A 221 23.27 1.44 -0.87
N ASP A 222 22.74 0.80 -1.92
CA ASP A 222 23.50 0.51 -3.14
C ASP A 222 23.13 1.47 -4.28
N ARG A 223 24.05 2.38 -4.56
CA ARG A 223 23.89 3.46 -5.54
C ARG A 223 23.77 2.93 -6.98
N GLN A 224 24.47 1.84 -7.33
CA GLN A 224 24.38 1.27 -8.67
C GLN A 224 23.02 0.60 -8.90
N SER A 225 22.52 -0.14 -7.91
CA SER A 225 21.16 -0.70 -7.96
C SER A 225 20.10 0.40 -7.98
N ALA A 226 20.21 1.43 -7.14
CA ALA A 226 19.28 2.56 -7.13
C ALA A 226 19.20 3.27 -8.48
N LEU A 227 20.35 3.48 -9.14
CA LEU A 227 20.39 4.05 -10.49
C LEU A 227 19.65 3.15 -11.48
N ALA A 228 19.94 1.84 -11.49
CA ALA A 228 19.28 0.89 -12.38
C ALA A 228 17.75 0.86 -12.18
N TYR A 229 17.30 0.83 -10.93
CA TYR A 229 15.87 0.81 -10.61
C TYR A 229 15.17 2.13 -10.94
N GLY A 230 15.82 3.28 -10.69
CA GLY A 230 15.30 4.58 -11.07
C GLY A 230 15.15 4.73 -12.59
N MET A 231 16.15 4.30 -13.36
CA MET A 231 16.07 4.28 -14.83
C MET A 231 14.97 3.35 -15.33
N ALA A 232 14.81 2.18 -14.71
CA ALA A 232 13.73 1.25 -15.06
C ALA A 232 12.34 1.84 -14.78
N LEU A 233 12.14 2.49 -13.63
CA LEU A 233 10.89 3.18 -13.29
C LEU A 233 10.53 4.26 -14.31
N ARG A 234 11.50 5.13 -14.63
CA ARG A 234 11.34 6.15 -15.67
C ARG A 234 10.90 5.52 -16.99
N ASP A 235 11.64 4.51 -17.44
CA ASP A 235 11.44 3.90 -18.75
C ASP A 235 10.12 3.12 -18.82
N ILE A 236 9.67 2.52 -17.72
CA ILE A 236 8.33 1.92 -17.63
C ILE A 236 7.26 3.02 -17.81
N MET A 237 7.36 4.13 -17.08
CA MET A 237 6.39 5.22 -17.19
C MET A 237 6.38 5.82 -18.61
N VAL A 238 7.55 6.09 -19.17
CA VAL A 238 7.67 6.77 -20.46
C VAL A 238 7.33 5.83 -21.62
N LYS A 239 7.92 4.63 -21.65
CA LYS A 239 7.80 3.72 -22.80
C LYS A 239 6.56 2.85 -22.75
N LEU A 240 6.11 2.46 -21.55
CA LEU A 240 4.98 1.52 -21.40
C LEU A 240 3.68 2.22 -20.96
N ASP A 241 3.76 3.29 -20.18
CA ASP A 241 2.57 4.05 -19.73
C ASP A 241 2.30 5.32 -20.56
N GLY A 242 3.22 5.71 -21.44
CA GLY A 242 3.06 6.87 -22.33
C GLY A 242 3.14 8.23 -21.60
N VAL A 243 3.68 8.25 -20.39
CA VAL A 243 3.94 9.48 -19.63
C VAL A 243 5.07 10.26 -20.30
N SER A 244 4.99 11.59 -20.37
CA SER A 244 6.12 12.36 -20.91
C SER A 244 7.33 12.28 -19.96
N GLU A 245 8.54 12.42 -20.50
CA GLU A 245 9.75 12.36 -19.67
C GLU A 245 9.78 13.47 -18.60
N GLN A 246 9.19 14.64 -18.89
CA GLN A 246 9.08 15.74 -17.93
C GLN A 246 8.11 15.43 -16.78
N GLU A 247 7.09 14.60 -17.01
CA GLU A 247 6.10 14.21 -16.01
C GLU A 247 6.52 12.97 -15.20
N ALA A 248 7.54 12.24 -15.65
CA ALA A 248 8.10 11.08 -14.95
C ALA A 248 8.94 11.47 -13.70
N ILE A 249 8.50 12.48 -12.95
CA ILE A 249 9.14 12.93 -11.70
C ILE A 249 8.81 11.92 -10.58
N PRO A 250 9.78 11.57 -9.70
CA PRO A 250 11.15 12.06 -9.60
C PRO A 250 12.17 11.26 -10.42
N PHE A 251 11.75 10.46 -11.39
CA PHE A 251 12.61 9.55 -12.16
C PHE A 251 13.21 10.19 -13.42
N ASN A 252 13.20 11.51 -13.56
CA ASN A 252 13.76 12.18 -14.74
C ASN A 252 15.29 12.37 -14.64
N GLY A 253 15.90 12.83 -15.73
CA GLY A 253 17.36 12.93 -15.89
C GLY A 253 18.12 13.53 -14.70
N PRO A 254 17.79 14.75 -14.23
CA PRO A 254 18.53 15.40 -13.14
C PRO A 254 18.63 14.58 -11.84
N PHE A 255 17.56 13.89 -11.44
CA PHE A 255 17.56 13.05 -10.24
C PHE A 255 18.42 11.79 -10.43
N LEU A 256 18.31 11.15 -11.59
CA LEU A 256 19.12 9.97 -11.91
C LEU A 256 20.61 10.32 -12.03
N ASP A 257 20.94 11.51 -12.52
CA ASP A 257 22.32 12.02 -12.57
C ASP A 257 22.92 12.18 -11.17
N GLU A 258 22.14 12.69 -10.21
CA GLU A 258 22.55 12.80 -8.80
C GLU A 258 22.85 11.42 -8.20
N ILE A 259 21.95 10.44 -8.39
CA ILE A 259 22.18 9.07 -7.96
C ILE A 259 23.43 8.51 -8.65
N GLY A 260 23.65 8.81 -9.93
CA GLY A 260 24.83 8.38 -10.68
C GLY A 260 26.14 9.04 -10.24
N THR A 261 26.12 10.05 -9.37
CA THR A 261 27.33 10.71 -8.89
C THR A 261 28.24 9.73 -8.16
N GLY A 262 29.55 9.73 -8.46
CA GLY A 262 30.51 8.81 -7.84
C GLY A 262 30.53 7.39 -8.40
N LEU A 263 29.63 7.04 -9.34
CA LEU A 263 29.75 5.80 -10.11
C LEU A 263 30.69 5.98 -11.30
N THR A 264 31.47 4.94 -11.62
CA THR A 264 32.29 4.90 -12.83
C THR A 264 31.42 4.82 -14.10
N PRO A 265 31.95 5.16 -15.28
CA PRO A 265 31.24 4.95 -16.54
C PRO A 265 30.77 3.50 -16.74
N ASP A 266 31.59 2.52 -16.37
CA ASP A 266 31.24 1.10 -16.47
C ASP A 266 30.07 0.72 -15.56
N GLN A 267 30.06 1.24 -14.32
CA GLN A 267 28.95 1.00 -13.39
C GLN A 267 27.64 1.61 -13.90
N LYS A 268 27.69 2.81 -14.49
CA LYS A 268 26.52 3.45 -15.11
C LYS A 268 26.03 2.64 -16.31
N ALA A 269 26.94 2.16 -17.17
CA ALA A 269 26.59 1.32 -18.31
C ALA A 269 25.94 0.00 -17.87
N GLN A 270 26.48 -0.65 -16.84
CA GLN A 270 25.89 -1.85 -16.24
C GLN A 270 24.50 -1.58 -15.65
N ALA A 271 24.32 -0.44 -14.97
CA ALA A 271 23.02 -0.03 -14.44
C ALA A 271 22.00 0.16 -15.57
N GLN A 272 22.39 0.75 -16.70
CA GLN A 272 21.51 0.90 -17.87
C GLN A 272 21.12 -0.45 -18.46
N VAL A 273 22.08 -1.35 -18.69
CA VAL A 273 21.80 -2.71 -19.20
C VAL A 273 20.83 -3.45 -18.28
N ARG A 274 21.01 -3.32 -16.97
CA ARG A 274 20.12 -3.90 -15.97
C ARG A 274 18.72 -3.27 -16.03
N ALA A 275 18.63 -1.94 -16.14
CA ALA A 275 17.36 -1.23 -16.27
C ALA A 275 16.58 -1.70 -17.50
N ASP A 276 17.24 -1.79 -18.66
CA ASP A 276 16.63 -2.26 -19.91
C ASP A 276 16.05 -3.68 -19.77
N ALA A 277 16.79 -4.57 -19.08
CA ALA A 277 16.33 -5.94 -18.81
C ALA A 277 15.10 -5.99 -17.89
N ILE A 278 15.01 -5.08 -16.91
CA ILE A 278 13.85 -4.94 -16.02
C ILE A 278 12.63 -4.44 -16.80
N VAL A 279 12.80 -3.41 -17.63
CA VAL A 279 11.73 -2.84 -18.47
C VAL A 279 11.14 -3.91 -19.40
N ALA A 280 12.00 -4.74 -20.03
CA ALA A 280 11.55 -5.85 -20.86
C ALA A 280 10.68 -6.85 -20.08
N ARG A 281 11.10 -7.24 -18.87
CA ARG A 281 10.33 -8.15 -18.02
C ARG A 281 9.00 -7.54 -17.55
N ALA A 282 8.98 -6.24 -17.25
CA ALA A 282 7.75 -5.53 -16.92
C ALA A 282 6.75 -5.53 -18.09
N ALA A 283 7.23 -5.32 -19.32
CA ALA A 283 6.40 -5.41 -20.53
C ALA A 283 5.81 -6.83 -20.71
N ASP A 284 6.62 -7.87 -20.53
CA ASP A 284 6.16 -9.27 -20.61
C ASP A 284 5.10 -9.60 -19.56
N GLN A 285 5.25 -9.09 -18.33
CA GLN A 285 4.24 -9.26 -17.27
C GLN A 285 2.91 -8.62 -17.65
N ARG A 286 2.93 -7.37 -18.16
CA ARG A 286 1.71 -6.67 -18.60
C ARG A 286 1.03 -7.41 -19.75
N GLY A 287 1.79 -7.91 -20.72
CA GLY A 287 1.27 -8.71 -21.84
C GLY A 287 0.60 -10.03 -21.38
N ARG A 288 1.19 -10.72 -20.41
CA ARG A 288 0.60 -11.93 -19.81
C ARG A 288 -0.69 -11.64 -19.04
N ASN A 289 -0.71 -10.57 -18.25
CA ASN A 289 -1.89 -10.18 -17.48
C ASN A 289 -3.05 -9.76 -18.39
N ALA A 290 -2.78 -8.97 -19.45
CA ALA A 290 -3.79 -8.63 -20.45
C ALA A 290 -4.36 -9.88 -21.15
N SER A 291 -3.50 -10.85 -21.47
CA SER A 291 -3.90 -12.12 -22.10
C SER A 291 -4.72 -13.02 -21.17
N ALA A 292 -4.42 -13.01 -19.86
CA ALA A 292 -5.17 -13.78 -18.87
C ALA A 292 -6.58 -13.22 -18.64
N ILE A 293 -6.74 -11.90 -18.70
CA ILE A 293 -8.06 -11.23 -18.62
C ILE A 293 -8.87 -11.49 -19.89
N ALA A 294 -8.22 -11.61 -21.05
CA ALA A 294 -8.89 -11.82 -22.34
C ALA A 294 -9.38 -13.27 -22.59
N LYS A 295 -9.04 -14.25 -21.73
CA LYS A 295 -9.57 -15.61 -21.83
C LYS A 295 -10.81 -15.74 -20.93
N PRO A 296 -12.04 -15.70 -21.48
CA PRO A 296 -13.22 -16.04 -20.68
C PRO A 296 -13.08 -17.49 -20.22
N VAL A 297 -13.31 -17.72 -18.93
CA VAL A 297 -13.44 -19.07 -18.36
C VAL A 297 -14.56 -19.77 -19.11
N SER A 298 -14.21 -20.68 -20.02
CA SER A 298 -15.16 -21.61 -20.60
C SER A 298 -15.66 -22.50 -19.47
N ILE A 299 -16.80 -22.14 -18.89
CA ILE A 299 -17.57 -23.06 -18.06
C ILE A 299 -18.07 -24.13 -19.03
N GLU A 300 -17.42 -25.30 -19.02
CA GLU A 300 -18.00 -26.50 -19.61
C GLU A 300 -19.34 -26.76 -18.91
N GLU A 301 -20.44 -26.52 -19.62
CA GLU A 301 -21.75 -27.08 -19.29
C GLU A 301 -21.62 -28.61 -19.27
N LYS A 302 -21.50 -29.18 -18.08
CA LYS A 302 -21.78 -30.60 -17.87
C LYS A 302 -23.27 -30.83 -18.10
N LYS A 303 -23.59 -31.46 -19.25
CA LYS A 303 -24.86 -32.13 -19.51
C LYS A 303 -24.98 -33.43 -18.72
#